data_AF-A0A1S9IHT1-F1
#
_entry.id   AF-A0A1S9IHT1-F1
#
_cell.length_a   1.000
_cell.length_b   1.000
_cell.length_c   1.000
_cell.angle_alpha   90.00
_cell.angle_beta   90.00
_cell.angle_gamma   90.00
#
_symmetry.space_group_name_H-M   'P 1'
#
loop_
_entity.id
_entity.type
_entity.pdbx_description
1 polymer ?
#
loop_
_entity_poly.entity_id
_entity_poly.type
_entity_poly.pdbx_seq_one_letter_code
_entity_poly.pdbx_strand_id
1 'polypeptide(L)'
;MEKIILFGASKLGEIALNYLKHEYNIVYFTDNDTQKWGKQFSNRKVLAPTEIKDIKDSYIIITSQYDLEIVKQLLGMGIKKFGVFELQSKDKEQNYKVYHYDYEYIQDFNVIDNKISLITENNSGSNTLALYKFINNYIKNKYDVNLIDKNNKNEDYYFNLVTSKMIVRTHDGAYDDKQINIQLWHGVPLKGLSYMSKYKSQNPELNHMQWNKLDRIISYSQTYSTLINSCYGVWGDKYTITGMPRNDFLFKSNGRVNLAQILNIDLNDKKVIFYMPTFRTTIYGEANGESDSYIFNNNNFYMNGLSRFLKDNNCIMILKIHPTQENELVESIKNLQLNDIYLLNDSDLIKHRCDLYEILNSADLLITDYSSVYFDYLLLNRPIIFASTDLENYKENRGFLLEPYDFWTPGPKCSNEKELEKEIYNSLNDEHYYERERNIISDIIHHYKDGNSSYRVWGNIDRLMEGN
;
A
#
# COMPACT_ATOMS: atom_id res chain seq x y z
N MET A 1 -35.71 -9.64 19.56
CA MET A 1 -34.57 -9.75 18.64
C MET A 1 -34.30 -8.35 18.12
N GLU A 2 -33.10 -7.83 18.34
CA GLU A 2 -32.71 -6.49 17.91
C GLU A 2 -32.91 -6.33 16.39
N LYS A 3 -33.44 -5.19 15.95
CA LYS A 3 -33.70 -4.91 14.54
C LYS A 3 -32.43 -4.39 13.88
N ILE A 4 -31.95 -5.05 12.83
CA ILE A 4 -30.77 -4.57 12.09
C ILE A 4 -31.20 -3.70 10.92
N ILE A 5 -30.53 -2.55 10.79
CA ILE A 5 -30.63 -1.64 9.65
C ILE A 5 -29.28 -1.65 8.93
N LEU A 6 -29.27 -1.98 7.64
CA LEU A 6 -28.05 -1.93 6.83
C LEU A 6 -27.88 -0.54 6.22
N PHE A 7 -26.78 0.15 6.53
CA PHE A 7 -26.45 1.46 6.00
C PHE A 7 -25.60 1.31 4.72
N GLY A 8 -26.26 1.38 3.57
CA GLY A 8 -25.68 1.25 2.24
C GLY A 8 -26.50 0.30 1.37
N ALA A 9 -27.48 0.83 0.64
CA ALA A 9 -28.29 0.09 -0.34
C ALA A 9 -27.51 -0.06 -1.66
N SER A 10 -26.46 -0.88 -1.62
CA SER A 10 -25.52 -1.11 -2.71
C SER A 10 -25.28 -2.61 -2.92
N LYS A 11 -24.42 -2.98 -3.89
CA LYS A 11 -24.03 -4.39 -4.07
C LYS A 11 -23.41 -4.98 -2.80
N LEU A 12 -22.61 -4.20 -2.07
CA LEU A 12 -22.06 -4.63 -0.78
C LEU A 12 -23.15 -4.86 0.27
N GLY A 13 -24.18 -4.01 0.30
CA GLY A 13 -25.34 -4.20 1.17
C GLY A 13 -26.16 -5.44 0.85
N GLU A 14 -26.31 -5.78 -0.43
CA GLU A 14 -26.94 -7.05 -0.87
C GLU A 14 -26.12 -8.26 -0.42
N ILE A 15 -24.79 -8.21 -0.57
CA ILE A 15 -23.88 -9.26 -0.11
C ILE A 15 -23.97 -9.42 1.41
N ALA A 16 -23.90 -8.31 2.16
CA ALA A 16 -24.02 -8.31 3.61
C ALA A 16 -25.36 -8.89 4.06
N LEU A 17 -26.48 -8.52 3.41
CA LEU A 17 -27.79 -9.11 3.68
C LEU A 17 -27.76 -10.64 3.53
N ASN A 18 -27.12 -11.16 2.48
CA ASN A 18 -27.06 -12.60 2.25
C ASN A 18 -26.29 -13.35 3.32
N TYR A 19 -25.19 -12.79 3.84
CA TYR A 19 -24.43 -13.38 4.94
C TYR A 19 -25.17 -13.23 6.28
N LEU A 20 -25.66 -12.04 6.58
CA LEU A 20 -26.12 -11.67 7.92
C LEU A 20 -27.59 -12.06 8.20
N LYS A 21 -28.42 -12.33 7.18
CA LYS A 21 -29.86 -12.63 7.36
C LYS A 21 -30.17 -13.87 8.21
N HIS A 22 -29.20 -14.76 8.39
CA HIS A 22 -29.34 -15.97 9.19
C HIS A 22 -29.06 -15.72 10.68
N GLU A 23 -28.27 -14.69 10.99
CA GLU A 23 -27.86 -14.33 12.35
C GLU A 23 -28.66 -13.14 12.89
N TYR A 24 -29.11 -12.25 12.01
CA TYR A 24 -29.69 -10.96 12.35
C TYR A 24 -31.08 -10.76 11.74
N ASN A 25 -31.98 -10.12 12.50
CA ASN A 25 -33.28 -9.67 12.01
C ASN A 25 -33.13 -8.36 11.20
N ILE A 26 -32.76 -8.48 9.93
CA ILE A 26 -32.56 -7.33 9.04
C ILE A 26 -33.90 -6.84 8.50
N VAL A 27 -34.27 -5.61 8.88
CA VAL A 27 -35.61 -5.05 8.61
C VAL A 27 -35.62 -3.96 7.55
N TYR A 28 -34.57 -3.14 7.47
CA TYR A 28 -34.50 -1.97 6.58
C TYR A 28 -33.10 -1.79 6.00
N PHE A 29 -33.05 -1.09 4.87
CA PHE A 29 -31.84 -0.40 4.43
C PHE A 29 -31.96 1.08 4.73
N THR A 30 -30.83 1.77 4.81
CA THR A 30 -30.75 3.22 4.71
C THR A 30 -29.60 3.59 3.78
N ASP A 31 -29.68 4.74 3.12
CA ASP A 31 -28.68 5.19 2.15
C ASP A 31 -28.70 6.72 2.06
N ASN A 32 -27.57 7.34 1.73
CA ASN A 32 -27.49 8.80 1.54
C ASN A 32 -28.02 9.25 0.17
N ASP A 33 -28.21 8.32 -0.77
CA ASP A 33 -28.84 8.59 -2.07
C ASP A 33 -30.36 8.79 -1.92
N THR A 34 -30.79 10.05 -2.04
CA THR A 34 -32.19 10.47 -1.96
C THR A 34 -33.09 9.79 -2.98
N GLN A 35 -32.54 9.36 -4.12
CA GLN A 35 -33.31 8.67 -5.16
C GLN A 35 -33.75 7.27 -4.72
N LYS A 36 -33.13 6.71 -3.68
CA LYS A 36 -33.46 5.38 -3.15
C LYS A 36 -34.53 5.42 -2.07
N TRP A 37 -34.74 6.56 -1.42
CA TRP A 37 -35.64 6.67 -0.26
C TRP A 37 -37.09 6.28 -0.61
N GLY A 38 -37.71 5.50 0.28
CA GLY A 38 -39.07 4.99 0.10
C GLY A 38 -39.20 3.82 -0.88
N LYS A 39 -38.17 3.54 -1.70
CA LYS A 39 -38.14 2.38 -2.61
C LYS A 39 -37.76 1.11 -1.86
N GLN A 40 -37.89 -0.03 -2.54
CA GLN A 40 -37.39 -1.31 -2.04
C GLN A 40 -36.01 -1.64 -2.64
N PHE A 41 -35.13 -2.20 -1.81
CA PHE A 41 -33.87 -2.81 -2.20
C PHE A 41 -33.79 -4.19 -1.52
N SER A 42 -33.53 -5.24 -2.30
CA SER A 42 -33.54 -6.63 -1.81
C SER A 42 -34.77 -6.98 -0.93
N ASN A 43 -35.95 -6.57 -1.40
CA ASN A 43 -37.26 -6.74 -0.73
C ASN A 43 -37.41 -6.07 0.64
N ARG A 44 -36.58 -5.06 0.96
CA ARG A 44 -36.72 -4.21 2.17
C ARG A 44 -36.86 -2.75 1.77
N LYS A 45 -37.59 -1.97 2.57
CA LYS A 45 -37.69 -0.52 2.35
C LYS A 45 -36.36 0.16 2.65
N VAL A 46 -35.98 1.13 1.82
CA VAL A 46 -34.86 2.04 2.04
C VAL A 46 -35.37 3.30 2.73
N LEU A 47 -34.85 3.60 3.90
CA LEU A 47 -35.20 4.77 4.73
C LEU A 47 -34.18 5.88 4.54
N ALA A 48 -34.62 7.13 4.69
CA ALA A 48 -33.71 8.24 4.85
C ALA A 48 -32.94 8.11 6.18
N PRO A 49 -31.66 8.53 6.25
CA PRO A 49 -30.87 8.43 7.46
C PRO A 49 -31.55 9.12 8.66
N THR A 50 -32.24 10.24 8.46
CA THR A 50 -32.95 10.94 9.54
C THR A 50 -34.09 10.12 10.16
N GLU A 51 -34.66 9.16 9.44
CA GLU A 51 -35.78 8.32 9.93
C GLU A 51 -35.29 7.19 10.85
N ILE A 52 -34.02 6.79 10.78
CA ILE A 52 -33.53 5.59 11.49
C ILE A 52 -33.38 5.81 13.00
N LYS A 53 -33.20 7.06 13.44
CA LYS A 53 -33.02 7.41 14.85
C LYS A 53 -34.27 7.11 15.70
N ASP A 54 -35.45 7.17 15.09
CA ASP A 54 -36.72 6.99 15.78
C ASP A 54 -37.14 5.51 15.88
N ILE A 55 -36.35 4.61 15.28
CA ILE A 55 -36.61 3.17 15.29
C ILE A 55 -36.13 2.59 16.62
N LYS A 56 -37.08 2.27 17.50
CA LYS A 56 -36.78 1.59 18.77
C LYS A 56 -36.15 0.22 18.56
N ASP A 57 -35.21 -0.11 19.44
CA ASP A 57 -34.50 -1.39 19.51
C ASP A 57 -33.82 -1.77 18.18
N SER A 58 -33.16 -0.79 17.55
CA SER A 58 -32.41 -0.98 16.31
C SER A 58 -30.92 -0.79 16.46
N TYR A 59 -30.16 -1.58 15.71
CA TYR A 59 -28.71 -1.49 15.57
C TYR A 59 -28.34 -1.35 14.10
N ILE A 60 -27.35 -0.49 13.84
CA ILE A 60 -26.96 -0.13 12.47
C ILE A 60 -25.70 -0.90 12.12
N ILE A 61 -25.70 -1.55 10.96
CA ILE A 61 -24.50 -2.14 10.37
C ILE A 61 -24.21 -1.40 9.07
N ILE A 62 -23.06 -0.75 8.99
CA ILE A 62 -22.59 -0.04 7.80
C ILE A 62 -22.12 -1.06 6.76
N THR A 63 -22.65 -0.96 5.55
CA THR A 63 -22.38 -1.86 4.41
C THR A 63 -22.01 -1.04 3.17
N SER A 64 -21.07 -0.12 3.34
CA SER A 64 -20.64 0.85 2.33
C SER A 64 -19.13 1.07 2.39
N GLN A 65 -18.52 1.34 1.23
CA GLN A 65 -17.12 1.77 1.13
C GLN A 65 -16.87 3.18 1.68
N TYR A 66 -17.93 3.97 1.88
CA TYR A 66 -17.88 5.31 2.47
C TYR A 66 -18.14 5.24 3.99
N ASP A 67 -17.58 4.25 4.64
CA ASP A 67 -17.82 3.92 6.04
C ASP A 67 -17.49 5.09 6.98
N LEU A 68 -16.33 5.74 6.84
CA LEU A 68 -15.92 6.85 7.69
C LEU A 68 -16.91 8.03 7.63
N GLU A 69 -17.41 8.37 6.45
CA GLU A 69 -18.38 9.46 6.29
C GLU A 69 -19.74 9.09 6.93
N ILE A 70 -20.16 7.84 6.79
CA ILE A 70 -21.35 7.33 7.46
C ILE A 70 -21.15 7.31 8.98
N VAL A 71 -19.98 6.92 9.48
CA VAL A 71 -19.67 6.98 10.91
C VAL A 71 -19.78 8.41 11.43
N LYS A 72 -19.16 9.40 10.77
CA LYS A 72 -19.30 10.82 11.14
C LYS A 72 -20.78 11.26 11.18
N GLN A 73 -21.58 10.82 10.21
CA GLN A 73 -23.01 11.09 10.15
C GLN A 73 -23.77 10.47 11.33
N LEU A 74 -23.53 9.19 11.64
CA LEU A 74 -24.14 8.49 12.77
C LEU A 74 -23.80 9.17 14.10
N LEU A 75 -22.52 9.50 14.31
CA LEU A 75 -22.06 10.21 15.50
C LEU A 75 -22.73 11.59 15.62
N GLY A 76 -22.85 12.34 14.52
CA GLY A 76 -23.57 13.61 14.48
C GLY A 76 -25.07 13.50 14.78
N MET A 77 -25.68 12.34 14.51
CA MET A 77 -27.06 12.03 14.87
C MET A 77 -27.21 11.58 16.33
N GLY A 78 -26.10 11.36 17.05
CA GLY A 78 -26.05 10.83 18.41
C GLY A 78 -26.06 9.31 18.49
N ILE A 79 -25.85 8.60 17.37
CA ILE A 79 -25.79 7.14 17.32
C ILE A 79 -24.34 6.72 17.52
N LYS A 80 -24.02 6.27 18.74
CA LYS A 80 -22.65 5.93 19.19
C LYS A 80 -22.34 4.43 19.19
N LYS A 81 -23.33 3.60 18.88
CA LYS A 81 -23.21 2.14 18.73
C LYS A 81 -23.56 1.72 17.32
N PHE A 82 -22.64 1.04 16.64
CA PHE A 82 -22.84 0.57 15.27
C PHE A 82 -21.85 -0.52 14.89
N GLY A 83 -22.20 -1.32 13.88
CA GLY A 83 -21.34 -2.30 13.24
C GLY A 83 -20.82 -1.81 11.90
N VAL A 84 -19.70 -2.35 11.44
CA VAL A 84 -19.17 -2.16 10.08
C VAL A 84 -18.86 -3.51 9.48
N PHE A 85 -19.51 -3.81 8.35
CA PHE A 85 -19.35 -5.06 7.62
C PHE A 85 -18.22 -4.97 6.60
N GLU A 86 -17.32 -5.95 6.63
CA GLU A 86 -16.22 -6.08 5.67
C GLU A 86 -16.05 -7.50 5.14
N LEU A 87 -15.69 -7.60 3.87
CA LEU A 87 -15.27 -8.87 3.25
C LEU A 87 -13.76 -9.06 3.46
N GLN A 88 -13.36 -10.25 3.91
CA GLN A 88 -11.96 -10.56 4.25
C GLN A 88 -11.18 -11.18 3.08
N SER A 89 -11.84 -11.72 2.05
CA SER A 89 -11.21 -12.09 0.79
C SER A 89 -12.22 -12.08 -0.37
N LYS A 90 -11.73 -11.90 -1.61
CA LYS A 90 -12.55 -12.01 -2.82
C LYS A 90 -12.75 -13.46 -3.28
N ASP A 91 -11.86 -14.38 -2.85
CA ASP A 91 -11.70 -15.69 -3.50
C ASP A 91 -12.09 -16.92 -2.63
N LYS A 92 -12.61 -16.74 -1.42
CA LYS A 92 -13.12 -17.87 -0.61
C LYS A 92 -14.50 -17.58 -0.04
N GLU A 93 -15.42 -18.53 -0.26
CA GLU A 93 -16.77 -18.48 0.26
C GLU A 93 -16.76 -18.33 1.80
N GLN A 94 -17.52 -17.35 2.30
CA GLN A 94 -17.81 -17.11 3.72
C GLN A 94 -16.67 -16.55 4.60
N ASN A 95 -15.82 -15.65 4.10
CA ASN A 95 -14.94 -14.87 4.98
C ASN A 95 -15.39 -13.41 5.07
N TYR A 96 -16.22 -13.10 6.07
CA TYR A 96 -16.65 -11.74 6.40
C TYR A 96 -16.39 -11.44 7.87
N LYS A 97 -16.32 -10.16 8.23
CA LYS A 97 -16.23 -9.70 9.61
C LYS A 97 -17.16 -8.51 9.81
N VAL A 98 -17.85 -8.48 10.95
CA VAL A 98 -18.54 -7.28 11.44
C VAL A 98 -17.74 -6.74 12.60
N TYR A 99 -17.22 -5.53 12.45
CA TYR A 99 -16.56 -4.79 13.52
C TYR A 99 -17.61 -4.04 14.30
N HIS A 100 -17.71 -4.27 15.61
CA HIS A 100 -18.69 -3.62 16.48
C HIS A 100 -18.01 -2.51 17.26
N TYR A 101 -18.64 -1.33 17.28
CA TYR A 101 -18.15 -0.14 17.97
C TYR A 101 -19.18 0.30 18.99
N ASP A 102 -18.70 0.55 20.20
CA ASP A 102 -19.48 1.12 21.30
C ASP A 102 -18.74 2.33 21.83
N TYR A 103 -19.25 3.51 21.53
CA TYR A 103 -18.71 4.78 22.00
C TYR A 103 -19.64 5.50 22.97
N GLU A 104 -20.56 4.81 23.65
CA GLU A 104 -21.49 5.46 24.60
C GLU A 104 -20.77 6.23 25.71
N TYR A 105 -19.58 5.76 26.11
CA TYR A 105 -18.76 6.39 27.14
C TYR A 105 -18.02 7.65 26.66
N ILE A 106 -17.93 7.88 25.34
CA ILE A 106 -17.28 9.05 24.76
C ILE A 106 -18.23 10.24 24.86
N GLN A 107 -17.80 11.34 25.49
CA GLN A 107 -18.64 12.53 25.68
C GLN A 107 -18.93 13.22 24.34
N ASP A 108 -17.87 13.62 23.63
CA ASP A 108 -17.92 14.24 22.31
C ASP A 108 -16.78 13.74 21.41
N PHE A 109 -16.88 14.05 20.12
CA PHE A 109 -15.89 13.68 19.09
C PHE A 109 -15.22 14.92 18.51
N ASN A 110 -14.96 15.92 19.34
CA ASN A 110 -14.23 17.10 18.90
C ASN A 110 -12.79 16.73 18.52
N VAL A 111 -12.22 17.53 17.63
CA VAL A 111 -10.82 17.40 17.24
C VAL A 111 -9.93 17.70 18.46
N ILE A 112 -8.99 16.80 18.74
CA ILE A 112 -8.01 16.87 19.82
C ILE A 112 -6.74 17.51 19.28
N ASP A 113 -6.38 18.65 19.87
CA ASP A 113 -5.40 19.57 19.29
C ASP A 113 -3.98 19.02 19.14
N ASN A 114 -3.56 18.10 20.01
CA ASN A 114 -2.22 17.50 19.97
C ASN A 114 -2.20 16.06 19.42
N LYS A 115 -3.30 15.61 18.78
CA LYS A 115 -3.45 14.23 18.32
C LYS A 115 -3.15 14.08 16.84
N ILE A 116 -2.29 13.11 16.52
CA ILE A 116 -1.82 12.78 15.17
C ILE A 116 -2.07 11.29 14.92
N SER A 117 -2.75 10.96 13.83
CA SER A 117 -2.90 9.56 13.41
C SER A 117 -2.14 9.28 12.12
N LEU A 118 -1.34 8.22 12.14
CA LEU A 118 -0.63 7.67 11.00
C LEU A 118 -1.40 6.45 10.50
N ILE A 119 -1.85 6.44 9.25
CA ILE A 119 -2.60 5.30 8.68
C ILE A 119 -1.65 4.36 7.95
N THR A 120 -1.66 3.09 8.32
CA THR A 120 -0.95 2.01 7.61
C THR A 120 -1.92 1.04 6.95
N GLU A 121 -1.55 0.53 5.77
CA GLU A 121 -2.37 -0.41 4.97
C GLU A 121 -1.63 -1.71 4.63
N ASN A 122 -0.31 -1.74 4.78
CA ASN A 122 0.52 -2.92 4.54
C ASN A 122 1.91 -2.73 5.19
N ASN A 123 2.71 -3.78 5.17
CA ASN A 123 4.11 -3.77 5.60
C ASN A 123 5.08 -3.92 4.39
N SER A 124 4.67 -3.45 3.22
CA SER A 124 5.41 -3.60 1.96
C SER A 124 5.87 -2.23 1.43
N GLY A 125 6.52 -1.44 2.30
CA GLY A 125 7.03 -0.11 1.97
C GLY A 125 6.17 1.02 2.52
N SER A 126 5.72 0.88 3.77
CA SER A 126 4.84 1.84 4.44
C SER A 126 5.63 3.03 5.02
N ASN A 127 5.42 4.23 4.47
CA ASN A 127 6.05 5.45 4.97
C ASN A 127 5.53 5.86 6.36
N THR A 128 4.26 5.61 6.65
CA THR A 128 3.64 5.89 7.95
C THR A 128 4.14 4.95 9.03
N LEU A 129 4.37 3.67 8.72
CA LEU A 129 5.02 2.74 9.65
C LEU A 129 6.47 3.17 9.95
N ALA A 130 7.20 3.61 8.92
CA ALA A 130 8.54 4.15 9.10
C ALA A 130 8.57 5.40 10.00
N LEU A 131 7.68 6.37 9.76
CA LEU A 131 7.55 7.54 10.62
C LEU A 131 7.27 7.17 12.08
N TYR A 132 6.39 6.18 12.30
CA TYR A 132 6.06 5.71 13.63
C TYR A 132 7.28 5.08 14.32
N LYS A 133 8.03 4.20 13.62
CA LYS A 133 9.24 3.57 14.18
C LYS A 133 10.36 4.57 14.45
N PHE A 134 10.49 5.62 13.64
CA PHE A 134 11.53 6.65 13.76
C PHE A 134 11.08 7.94 14.47
N ILE A 135 9.99 7.90 15.24
CA ILE A 135 9.55 9.04 16.03
C ILE A 135 10.55 9.38 17.15
N ASN A 136 10.98 10.64 17.18
CA ASN A 136 11.96 11.12 18.17
C ASN A 136 11.28 11.51 19.50
N ASN A 137 12.09 11.63 20.58
CA ASN A 137 11.58 11.92 21.92
C ASN A 137 10.86 13.27 22.03
N TYR A 138 11.29 14.28 21.27
CA TYR A 138 10.63 15.58 21.27
C TYR A 138 9.19 15.46 20.76
N ILE A 139 8.96 14.78 19.63
CA ILE A 139 7.61 14.54 19.09
C ILE A 139 6.79 13.67 20.04
N LYS A 140 7.36 12.56 20.56
CA LYS A 140 6.68 11.66 21.52
C LYS A 140 6.16 12.39 22.76
N ASN A 141 6.90 13.39 23.23
CA ASN A 141 6.52 14.15 24.43
C ASN A 141 5.50 15.26 24.14
N LYS A 142 5.42 15.74 22.90
CA LYS A 142 4.58 16.88 22.50
C LYS A 142 3.21 16.43 21.98
N TYR A 143 3.13 15.30 21.29
CA TYR A 143 1.94 14.86 20.57
C TYR A 143 1.49 13.45 20.98
N ASP A 144 0.18 13.23 20.97
CA ASP A 144 -0.43 11.91 21.02
C ASP A 144 -0.41 11.31 19.61
N VAL A 145 0.59 10.48 19.33
CA VAL A 145 0.80 9.85 18.01
C VAL A 145 0.31 8.41 18.01
N ASN A 146 -0.70 8.14 17.18
CA ASN A 146 -1.32 6.82 17.03
C ASN A 146 -1.06 6.22 15.65
N LEU A 147 -0.83 4.91 15.60
CA LEU A 147 -0.73 4.14 14.36
C LEU A 147 -2.04 3.38 14.15
N ILE A 148 -2.73 3.65 13.05
CA ILE A 148 -4.01 3.03 12.69
C ILE A 148 -3.78 2.03 11.55
N ASP A 149 -4.18 0.78 11.75
CA ASP A 149 -4.17 -0.25 10.71
C ASP A 149 -5.53 -0.34 10.01
N LYS A 150 -5.56 -0.03 8.71
CA LYS A 150 -6.80 -0.05 7.90
C LYS A 150 -7.36 -1.46 7.70
N ASN A 151 -6.52 -2.49 7.79
CA ASN A 151 -6.95 -3.89 7.67
C ASN A 151 -7.40 -4.48 9.01
N ASN A 152 -7.12 -3.78 10.11
CA ASN A 152 -7.54 -4.19 11.45
C ASN A 152 -8.18 -3.02 12.18
N LYS A 153 -9.47 -2.78 11.85
CA LYS A 153 -10.26 -1.70 12.44
C LYS A 153 -10.67 -2.05 13.88
N ASN A 154 -9.73 -1.91 14.81
CA ASN A 154 -9.95 -2.10 16.24
C ASN A 154 -10.96 -1.09 16.82
N GLU A 155 -11.30 -1.24 18.10
CA GLU A 155 -12.32 -0.41 18.76
C GLU A 155 -12.05 1.10 18.70
N ASP A 156 -10.77 1.52 18.67
CA ASP A 156 -10.39 2.94 18.60
C ASP A 156 -10.27 3.48 17.17
N TYR A 157 -10.47 2.65 16.14
CA TYR A 157 -10.20 3.00 14.74
C TYR A 157 -10.90 4.30 14.31
N TYR A 158 -12.24 4.35 14.43
CA TYR A 158 -12.99 5.55 14.03
C TYR A 158 -12.84 6.68 15.04
N PHE A 159 -12.70 6.38 16.34
CA PHE A 159 -12.42 7.41 17.33
C PHE A 159 -11.16 8.18 16.97
N ASN A 160 -10.05 7.50 16.67
CA ASN A 160 -8.79 8.12 16.27
C ASN A 160 -8.93 8.89 14.95
N LEU A 161 -9.58 8.32 13.94
CA LEU A 161 -9.79 9.00 12.66
C LEU A 161 -10.61 10.29 12.78
N VAL A 162 -11.66 10.30 13.60
CA VAL A 162 -12.55 11.47 13.75
C VAL A 162 -11.96 12.54 14.67
N THR A 163 -11.25 12.13 15.73
CA THR A 163 -10.75 13.06 16.77
C THR A 163 -9.35 13.59 16.51
N SER A 164 -8.59 13.08 15.55
CA SER A 164 -7.24 13.58 15.32
C SER A 164 -7.26 14.97 14.66
N LYS A 165 -6.32 15.84 15.05
CA LYS A 165 -6.09 17.11 14.33
C LYS A 165 -5.39 16.89 13.02
N MET A 166 -4.47 15.93 12.96
CA MET A 166 -3.70 15.60 11.77
C MET A 166 -3.82 14.12 11.42
N ILE A 167 -3.99 13.85 10.13
CA ILE A 167 -3.90 12.51 9.56
C ILE A 167 -2.80 12.45 8.51
N VAL A 168 -1.91 11.48 8.66
CA VAL A 168 -0.81 11.21 7.73
C VAL A 168 -1.05 9.86 7.06
N ARG A 169 -0.92 9.80 5.73
CA ARG A 169 -1.23 8.61 4.93
C ARG A 169 -0.10 8.27 3.97
N THR A 170 0.06 6.99 3.68
CA THR A 170 1.00 6.48 2.65
C THR A 170 0.29 6.22 1.31
N HIS A 171 -0.99 5.86 1.37
CA HIS A 171 -1.81 5.54 0.21
C HIS A 171 -2.95 6.55 0.06
N ASP A 172 -3.65 6.48 -1.08
CA ASP A 172 -4.80 7.32 -1.37
C ASP A 172 -5.97 7.05 -0.41
N GLY A 173 -6.67 8.12 -0.02
CA GLY A 173 -7.87 8.03 0.79
C GLY A 173 -8.71 9.31 0.68
N ALA A 174 -9.92 9.27 1.23
CA ALA A 174 -10.72 10.48 1.38
C ALA A 174 -10.12 11.39 2.46
N TYR A 175 -10.17 12.70 2.22
CA TYR A 175 -9.61 13.71 3.11
C TYR A 175 -10.70 14.61 3.69
N ASP A 176 -10.57 14.94 4.97
CA ASP A 176 -11.50 15.81 5.70
C ASP A 176 -10.92 17.23 5.79
N ASP A 177 -11.72 18.23 5.42
CA ASP A 177 -11.32 19.64 5.41
C ASP A 177 -11.17 20.24 6.83
N LYS A 178 -11.59 19.50 7.87
CA LYS A 178 -11.43 19.89 9.28
C LYS A 178 -10.11 19.41 9.91
N GLN A 179 -9.35 18.57 9.19
CA GLN A 179 -8.10 18.00 9.67
C GLN A 179 -6.94 18.46 8.80
N ILE A 180 -5.74 18.47 9.36
CA ILE A 180 -4.51 18.64 8.59
C ILE A 180 -4.21 17.30 7.91
N ASN A 181 -4.16 17.29 6.58
CA ASN A 181 -3.94 16.09 5.78
C ASN A 181 -2.55 16.09 5.13
N ILE A 182 -1.75 15.08 5.46
CA ILE A 182 -0.44 14.87 4.85
C ILE A 182 -0.43 13.56 4.05
N GLN A 183 0.05 13.64 2.81
CA GLN A 183 0.25 12.50 1.92
C GLN A 183 1.74 12.20 1.77
N LEU A 184 2.14 10.97 2.09
CA LEU A 184 3.51 10.46 1.93
C LEU A 184 3.72 9.72 0.61
N TRP A 185 2.63 9.26 0.00
CA TRP A 185 2.65 8.40 -1.18
C TRP A 185 3.47 7.11 -0.99
N HIS A 186 3.57 6.30 -2.03
CA HIS A 186 4.13 4.95 -1.94
C HIS A 186 5.15 4.62 -3.05
N GLY A 187 5.77 5.65 -3.64
CA GLY A 187 6.92 5.49 -4.52
C GLY A 187 6.90 6.39 -5.75
N VAL A 188 8.01 6.44 -6.47
CA VAL A 188 8.12 7.22 -7.70
C VAL A 188 7.16 6.66 -8.78
N PRO A 189 6.35 7.52 -9.42
CA PRO A 189 5.41 7.07 -10.44
C PRO A 189 6.14 6.72 -11.74
N LEU A 190 6.54 5.46 -11.91
CA LEU A 190 7.02 4.94 -13.21
C LEU A 190 5.90 4.92 -14.25
N LYS A 191 4.67 4.69 -13.78
CA LYS A 191 3.47 4.50 -14.59
C LYS A 191 2.56 5.73 -14.44
N GLY A 192 1.81 6.06 -15.48
CA GLY A 192 0.85 7.14 -15.42
C GLY A 192 -0.25 6.90 -14.38
N LEU A 193 -0.62 7.93 -13.62
CA LEU A 193 -1.65 7.91 -12.59
C LEU A 193 -2.67 9.02 -12.86
N SER A 194 -3.92 8.84 -12.41
CA SER A 194 -4.98 9.85 -12.47
C SER A 194 -5.04 10.53 -13.87
N TYR A 195 -4.71 11.82 -14.03
CA TYR A 195 -4.74 12.52 -15.33
C TYR A 195 -3.81 11.89 -16.38
N MET A 196 -2.71 11.28 -15.95
CA MET A 196 -1.74 10.63 -16.82
C MET A 196 -2.00 9.12 -16.98
N SER A 197 -3.07 8.59 -16.37
CA SER A 197 -3.44 7.18 -16.50
C SER A 197 -4.05 6.88 -17.87
N LYS A 198 -3.69 5.74 -18.46
CA LYS A 198 -4.39 5.19 -19.65
C LYS A 198 -5.72 4.52 -19.29
N TYR A 199 -5.96 4.22 -18.01
CA TYR A 199 -7.18 3.55 -17.58
C TYR A 199 -8.38 4.51 -17.56
N LYS A 200 -9.39 4.21 -18.38
CA LYS A 200 -10.64 4.99 -18.47
C LYS A 200 -11.53 4.89 -17.22
N SER A 201 -11.27 3.91 -16.36
CA SER A 201 -11.97 3.70 -15.08
C SER A 201 -11.62 4.76 -14.03
N GLN A 202 -10.49 5.46 -14.21
CA GLN A 202 -10.05 6.50 -13.30
C GLN A 202 -10.96 7.72 -13.36
N ASN A 203 -11.20 8.33 -12.21
CA ASN A 203 -11.92 9.60 -12.10
C ASN A 203 -10.92 10.70 -11.71
N PRO A 204 -10.19 11.28 -12.69
CA PRO A 204 -9.11 12.23 -12.39
C PRO A 204 -9.63 13.51 -11.72
N GLU A 205 -10.84 13.95 -12.05
CA GLU A 205 -11.49 15.10 -11.41
C GLU A 205 -11.75 14.84 -9.92
N LEU A 206 -12.27 13.65 -9.57
CA LEU A 206 -12.44 13.27 -8.16
C LEU A 206 -11.10 13.19 -7.44
N ASN A 207 -10.08 12.58 -8.06
CA ASN A 207 -8.74 12.49 -7.50
C ASN A 207 -8.14 13.88 -7.25
N HIS A 208 -8.25 14.78 -8.22
CA HIS A 208 -7.81 16.17 -8.10
C HIS A 208 -8.54 16.90 -6.96
N MET A 209 -9.87 16.78 -6.90
CA MET A 209 -10.67 17.37 -5.82
C MET A 209 -10.24 16.85 -4.45
N GLN A 210 -9.98 15.55 -4.30
CA GLN A 210 -9.49 14.98 -3.04
C GLN A 210 -8.08 15.48 -2.71
N TRP A 211 -7.16 15.41 -3.67
CA TRP A 211 -5.78 15.84 -3.46
C TRP A 211 -5.63 17.35 -3.18
N ASN A 212 -6.54 18.19 -3.68
CA ASN A 212 -6.56 19.62 -3.34
C ASN A 212 -6.77 19.90 -1.84
N LYS A 213 -7.40 18.96 -1.13
CA LYS A 213 -7.62 19.04 0.32
C LYS A 213 -6.36 18.72 1.14
N LEU A 214 -5.29 18.24 0.51
CA LEU A 214 -4.04 17.96 1.18
C LEU A 214 -3.35 19.24 1.60
N ASP A 215 -2.92 19.33 2.85
CA ASP A 215 -2.11 20.45 3.32
C ASP A 215 -0.67 20.28 2.86
N ARG A 216 -0.14 19.06 2.87
CA ARG A 216 1.20 18.74 2.36
C ARG A 216 1.29 17.40 1.65
N ILE A 217 2.19 17.35 0.67
CA ILE A 217 2.59 16.17 -0.09
C ILE A 217 4.09 16.03 0.07
N ILE A 218 4.53 14.91 0.64
CA ILE A 218 5.95 14.62 0.82
C ILE A 218 6.55 14.14 -0.51
N SER A 219 7.80 14.56 -0.75
CA SER A 219 8.44 14.44 -2.04
C SER A 219 9.90 13.97 -1.92
N TYR A 220 10.32 13.21 -2.93
CA TYR A 220 11.72 12.80 -3.12
C TYR A 220 12.61 13.95 -3.62
N SER A 221 12.08 14.77 -4.54
CA SER A 221 12.82 15.80 -5.29
C SER A 221 11.88 16.70 -6.08
N GLN A 222 12.42 17.75 -6.71
CA GLN A 222 11.65 18.58 -7.65
C GLN A 222 11.13 17.75 -8.83
N THR A 223 11.93 16.82 -9.37
CA THR A 223 11.52 15.90 -10.44
C THR A 223 10.28 15.13 -10.05
N TYR A 224 10.30 14.47 -8.88
CA TYR A 224 9.15 13.74 -8.37
C TYR A 224 7.92 14.63 -8.18
N SER A 225 8.11 15.83 -7.65
CA SER A 225 7.01 16.79 -7.44
C SER A 225 6.31 17.13 -8.75
N THR A 226 7.07 17.37 -9.82
CA THR A 226 6.52 17.60 -11.17
C THR A 226 5.76 16.38 -11.70
N LEU A 227 6.26 15.16 -11.48
CA LEU A 227 5.61 13.93 -11.93
C LEU A 227 4.28 13.65 -11.21
N ILE A 228 4.23 13.86 -9.89
CA ILE A 228 2.99 13.70 -9.13
C ILE A 228 2.01 14.85 -9.46
N ASN A 229 2.51 16.07 -9.65
CA ASN A 229 1.70 17.21 -10.08
C ASN A 229 1.04 16.97 -11.44
N SER A 230 1.72 16.37 -12.42
CA SER A 230 1.09 16.04 -13.70
C SER A 230 -0.01 14.99 -13.57
N CYS A 231 0.07 14.12 -12.55
CA CYS A 231 -0.94 13.10 -12.28
C CYS A 231 -2.19 13.66 -11.57
N TYR A 232 -2.02 14.54 -10.57
CA TYR A 232 -3.12 14.97 -9.69
C TYR A 232 -3.47 16.46 -9.77
N GLY A 233 -2.65 17.29 -10.43
CA GLY A 233 -2.98 18.68 -10.78
C GLY A 233 -3.01 19.68 -9.63
N VAL A 234 -2.34 19.45 -8.50
CA VAL A 234 -2.41 20.33 -7.31
C VAL A 234 -1.26 21.34 -7.21
N TRP A 235 -1.47 22.46 -6.50
CA TRP A 235 -0.48 23.54 -6.37
C TRP A 235 0.91 23.09 -5.87
N GLY A 236 1.95 23.71 -6.41
CA GLY A 236 3.35 23.34 -6.16
C GLY A 236 3.83 23.59 -4.72
N ASP A 237 3.23 24.54 -4.01
CA ASP A 237 3.53 24.88 -2.61
C ASP A 237 3.12 23.80 -1.61
N LYS A 238 2.21 22.89 -2.00
CA LYS A 238 1.85 21.72 -1.20
C LYS A 238 2.97 20.69 -1.14
N TYR A 239 3.92 20.69 -2.07
CA TYR A 239 5.01 19.70 -2.10
C TYR A 239 6.16 20.09 -1.19
N THR A 240 6.60 19.16 -0.34
CA THR A 240 7.77 19.34 0.53
C THR A 240 8.79 18.25 0.26
N ILE A 241 9.99 18.64 -0.19
CA ILE A 241 11.10 17.72 -0.44
C ILE A 241 11.72 17.33 0.91
N THR A 242 11.60 16.06 1.27
CA THR A 242 12.21 15.50 2.49
C THR A 242 12.94 14.18 2.26
N GLY A 243 12.76 13.55 1.10
CA GLY A 243 12.95 12.10 0.96
C GLY A 243 11.77 11.34 1.56
N MET A 244 11.80 10.01 1.48
CA MET A 244 10.70 9.16 1.97
C MET A 244 11.06 8.46 3.28
N PRO A 245 10.23 8.54 4.32
CA PRO A 245 10.48 7.89 5.62
C PRO A 245 10.87 6.42 5.52
N ARG A 246 10.24 5.62 4.64
CA ARG A 246 10.57 4.19 4.48
C ARG A 246 12.01 3.95 4.03
N ASN A 247 12.63 4.91 3.34
CA ASN A 247 14.00 4.78 2.87
C ASN A 247 15.00 4.87 4.02
N ASP A 248 14.64 5.43 5.17
CA ASP A 248 15.49 5.46 6.35
C ASP A 248 15.83 4.04 6.84
N PHE A 249 14.92 3.06 6.65
CA PHE A 249 15.19 1.66 6.98
C PHE A 249 16.35 1.08 6.17
N LEU A 250 16.55 1.50 4.92
CA LEU A 250 17.64 1.01 4.08
C LEU A 250 19.01 1.30 4.70
N PHE A 251 19.12 2.37 5.50
CA PHE A 251 20.34 2.79 6.17
C PHE A 251 20.41 2.35 7.63
N LYS A 252 19.26 2.26 8.32
CA LYS A 252 19.18 2.10 9.77
C LYS A 252 18.83 0.69 10.24
N SER A 253 18.28 -0.15 9.37
CA SER A 253 17.89 -1.52 9.72
C SER A 253 19.01 -2.52 9.45
N ASN A 254 19.03 -3.61 10.21
CA ASN A 254 19.91 -4.75 9.95
C ASN A 254 19.17 -5.81 9.14
N GLY A 255 19.04 -5.58 7.82
CA GLY A 255 18.19 -6.43 6.99
C GLY A 255 18.63 -7.87 6.90
N ARG A 256 19.93 -8.17 6.97
CA ARG A 256 20.38 -9.57 6.98
C ARG A 256 19.91 -10.31 8.24
N VAL A 257 20.01 -9.68 9.42
CA VAL A 257 19.50 -10.28 10.67
C VAL A 257 17.99 -10.43 10.63
N ASN A 258 17.28 -9.39 10.19
CA ASN A 258 15.81 -9.43 10.08
C ASN A 258 15.33 -10.51 9.11
N LEU A 259 15.96 -10.61 7.93
CA LEU A 259 15.61 -11.63 6.93
C LEU A 259 15.93 -13.05 7.42
N ALA A 260 17.10 -13.25 8.04
CA ALA A 260 17.49 -14.52 8.64
C ALA A 260 16.46 -15.00 9.67
N GLN A 261 15.96 -14.09 10.51
CA GLN A 261 14.90 -14.39 11.49
C GLN A 261 13.57 -14.77 10.84
N ILE A 262 13.14 -14.01 9.82
CA ILE A 262 11.88 -14.27 9.11
C ILE A 262 11.90 -15.65 8.43
N LEU A 263 13.01 -15.98 7.78
CA LEU A 263 13.18 -17.22 7.03
C LEU A 263 13.64 -18.40 7.90
N ASN A 264 14.11 -18.13 9.13
CA ASN A 264 14.73 -19.10 10.03
C ASN A 264 15.92 -19.85 9.38
N ILE A 265 16.85 -19.09 8.77
CA ILE A 265 18.05 -19.60 8.11
C ILE A 265 19.29 -18.78 8.49
N ASP A 266 20.47 -19.36 8.27
CA ASP A 266 21.73 -18.60 8.31
C ASP A 266 22.03 -17.97 6.95
N LEU A 267 22.35 -16.68 6.97
CA LEU A 267 22.75 -15.90 5.80
C LEU A 267 24.25 -15.64 5.75
N ASN A 268 25.05 -16.17 6.67
CA ASN A 268 26.50 -16.02 6.63
C ASN A 268 27.05 -16.51 5.28
N ASP A 269 27.96 -15.72 4.70
CA ASP A 269 28.62 -15.94 3.41
C ASP A 269 27.71 -16.03 2.16
N LYS A 270 26.38 -16.01 2.30
CA LYS A 270 25.44 -16.10 1.17
C LYS A 270 25.25 -14.75 0.48
N LYS A 271 25.22 -14.73 -0.86
CA LYS A 271 24.71 -13.57 -1.60
C LYS A 271 23.18 -13.65 -1.66
N VAL A 272 22.48 -12.57 -1.31
CA VAL A 272 21.01 -12.53 -1.28
C VAL A 272 20.48 -11.82 -2.51
N ILE A 273 19.63 -12.49 -3.27
CA ILE A 273 18.98 -11.94 -4.46
C ILE A 273 17.50 -11.75 -4.15
N PHE A 274 16.95 -10.56 -4.32
CA PHE A 274 15.50 -10.36 -4.29
C PHE A 274 14.94 -10.40 -5.70
N TYR A 275 13.89 -11.20 -5.93
CA TYR A 275 13.07 -11.12 -7.13
C TYR A 275 11.69 -10.58 -6.77
N MET A 276 11.36 -9.43 -7.36
CA MET A 276 10.18 -8.62 -7.02
C MET A 276 9.46 -8.18 -8.31
N PRO A 277 8.73 -9.08 -8.98
CA PRO A 277 8.03 -8.74 -10.21
C PRO A 277 6.75 -7.93 -9.93
N THR A 278 6.32 -7.16 -10.92
CA THR A 278 5.10 -6.35 -10.88
C THR A 278 3.86 -7.19 -11.14
N PHE A 279 2.72 -6.80 -10.58
CA PHE A 279 1.44 -7.44 -10.87
C PHE A 279 1.02 -7.25 -12.33
N ARG A 280 0.60 -8.34 -12.97
CA ARG A 280 0.02 -8.34 -14.32
C ARG A 280 -1.50 -8.11 -14.36
N THR A 281 -2.16 -8.08 -13.20
CA THR A 281 -3.59 -7.71 -13.06
C THR A 281 -3.75 -6.79 -11.86
N THR A 282 -4.50 -5.68 -12.00
CA THR A 282 -4.83 -4.79 -10.87
C THR A 282 -5.84 -5.45 -9.94
N ILE A 283 -5.96 -4.94 -8.71
CA ILE A 283 -7.01 -5.35 -7.76
C ILE A 283 -8.45 -5.10 -8.27
N TYR A 284 -8.58 -4.33 -9.35
CA TYR A 284 -9.84 -4.01 -10.03
C TYR A 284 -10.06 -4.87 -11.29
N GLY A 285 -9.17 -5.83 -11.59
CA GLY A 285 -9.27 -6.74 -12.71
C GLY A 285 -8.70 -6.21 -14.03
N GLU A 286 -8.02 -5.06 -14.01
CA GLU A 286 -7.42 -4.48 -15.23
C GLU A 286 -6.07 -5.13 -15.52
N ALA A 287 -5.79 -5.44 -16.79
CA ALA A 287 -4.50 -5.99 -17.19
C ALA A 287 -3.38 -4.93 -17.11
N ASN A 288 -2.22 -5.34 -16.60
CA ASN A 288 -0.96 -4.61 -16.51
C ASN A 288 0.10 -5.37 -17.33
N GLY A 289 -0.04 -5.43 -18.65
CA GLY A 289 0.82 -6.26 -19.51
C GLY A 289 0.19 -7.60 -19.85
N GLU A 290 1.02 -8.58 -20.18
CA GLU A 290 0.57 -9.93 -20.52
C GLU A 290 0.38 -10.77 -19.26
N SER A 291 -0.73 -11.50 -19.15
CA SER A 291 -0.94 -12.44 -18.05
C SER A 291 0.17 -13.49 -18.06
N ASP A 292 0.65 -13.88 -16.87
CA ASP A 292 1.59 -14.99 -16.74
C ASP A 292 2.97 -14.80 -17.38
N SER A 293 3.33 -13.58 -17.80
CA SER A 293 4.60 -13.27 -18.46
C SER A 293 5.84 -13.24 -17.55
N TYR A 294 5.78 -13.80 -16.34
CA TYR A 294 6.96 -13.83 -15.47
C TYR A 294 8.11 -14.62 -16.10
N ILE A 295 9.35 -14.19 -15.85
CA ILE A 295 10.54 -14.87 -16.43
C ILE A 295 10.60 -16.36 -16.07
N PHE A 296 10.01 -16.74 -14.93
CA PHE A 296 9.91 -18.11 -14.42
C PHE A 296 8.75 -18.94 -15.00
N ASN A 297 7.83 -18.32 -15.74
CA ASN A 297 6.65 -18.98 -16.28
C ASN A 297 6.74 -19.23 -17.80
N ASN A 298 7.95 -19.12 -18.35
CA ASN A 298 8.22 -19.46 -19.74
C ASN A 298 8.43 -20.98 -19.86
N ASN A 299 7.89 -21.62 -20.91
CA ASN A 299 7.92 -23.08 -21.12
C ASN A 299 9.34 -23.71 -21.14
N ASN A 300 10.38 -22.89 -21.23
CA ASN A 300 11.78 -23.31 -21.23
C ASN A 300 12.54 -22.94 -19.94
N PHE A 301 11.87 -22.44 -18.90
CA PHE A 301 12.51 -22.10 -17.63
C PHE A 301 12.62 -23.33 -16.73
N TYR A 302 13.84 -23.71 -16.33
CA TYR A 302 14.05 -24.88 -15.48
C TYR A 302 14.47 -24.47 -14.06
N MET A 303 13.52 -24.47 -13.10
CA MET A 303 13.80 -24.15 -11.69
C MET A 303 14.99 -24.92 -11.08
N ASN A 304 15.22 -26.16 -11.52
CA ASN A 304 16.37 -26.96 -11.11
C ASN A 304 17.72 -26.43 -11.64
N GLY A 305 17.72 -25.85 -12.85
CA GLY A 305 18.86 -25.15 -13.45
C GLY A 305 19.23 -23.93 -12.61
N LEU A 306 18.26 -23.04 -12.41
CA LEU A 306 18.43 -21.88 -11.53
C LEU A 306 18.91 -22.27 -10.12
N SER A 307 18.31 -23.28 -9.48
CA SER A 307 18.77 -23.72 -8.15
C SER A 307 20.23 -24.19 -8.16
N ARG A 308 20.67 -24.91 -9.19
CA ARG A 308 22.08 -25.30 -9.33
C ARG A 308 22.97 -24.08 -9.50
N PHE A 309 22.60 -23.16 -10.39
CA PHE A 309 23.32 -21.90 -10.59
C PHE A 309 23.46 -21.10 -9.27
N LEU A 310 22.38 -20.98 -8.50
CA LEU A 310 22.39 -20.28 -7.21
C LEU A 310 23.36 -20.96 -6.22
N LYS A 311 23.31 -22.30 -6.10
CA LYS A 311 24.23 -23.07 -5.25
C LYS A 311 25.70 -22.88 -5.65
N ASP A 312 26.00 -23.02 -6.93
CA ASP A 312 27.35 -22.93 -7.48
C ASP A 312 27.96 -21.53 -7.25
N ASN A 313 27.12 -20.49 -7.13
CA ASN A 313 27.52 -19.10 -6.88
C ASN A 313 27.28 -18.66 -5.42
N ASN A 314 26.99 -19.58 -4.50
CA ASN A 314 26.69 -19.30 -3.08
C ASN A 314 25.60 -18.24 -2.87
N CYS A 315 24.59 -18.24 -3.73
CA CYS A 315 23.46 -17.32 -3.71
C CYS A 315 22.22 -17.98 -3.11
N ILE A 316 21.34 -17.16 -2.54
CA ILE A 316 19.94 -17.50 -2.31
C ILE A 316 19.05 -16.48 -3.02
N MET A 317 17.83 -16.89 -3.35
CA MET A 317 16.83 -16.03 -3.96
C MET A 317 15.59 -15.92 -3.09
N ILE A 318 15.15 -14.68 -2.84
CA ILE A 318 13.91 -14.36 -2.15
C ILE A 318 12.88 -13.93 -3.19
N LEU A 319 11.82 -14.71 -3.32
CA LEU A 319 10.70 -14.44 -4.20
C LEU A 319 9.61 -13.73 -3.40
N LYS A 320 9.42 -12.42 -3.66
CA LYS A 320 8.32 -11.64 -3.09
C LYS A 320 7.22 -11.47 -4.13
N ILE A 321 6.32 -12.44 -4.19
CA ILE A 321 5.16 -12.45 -5.11
C ILE A 321 3.89 -12.05 -4.32
N HIS A 322 2.88 -11.51 -5.00
CA HIS A 322 1.62 -11.16 -4.34
C HIS A 322 0.76 -12.40 -4.03
N PRO A 323 0.03 -12.43 -2.90
CA PRO A 323 -0.85 -13.56 -2.56
C PRO A 323 -1.99 -13.80 -3.56
N THR A 324 -2.52 -12.76 -4.22
CA THR A 324 -3.58 -12.92 -5.24
C THR A 324 -3.07 -13.51 -6.55
N GLN A 325 -1.78 -13.81 -6.63
CA GLN A 325 -1.10 -14.46 -7.73
C GLN A 325 -0.45 -15.75 -7.22
N GLU A 326 -1.08 -16.43 -6.25
CA GLU A 326 -0.84 -17.83 -5.89
C GLU A 326 -1.15 -18.73 -7.10
N ASN A 327 -0.37 -18.55 -8.16
CA ASN A 327 -0.35 -19.30 -9.38
C ASN A 327 0.32 -20.66 -9.11
N GLU A 328 0.16 -21.58 -10.07
CA GLU A 328 0.91 -22.82 -10.22
C GLU A 328 2.44 -22.66 -9.99
N LEU A 329 3.01 -21.46 -10.20
CA LEU A 329 4.40 -21.14 -9.87
C LEU A 329 4.71 -21.26 -8.37
N VAL A 330 3.89 -20.67 -7.50
CA VAL A 330 4.12 -20.73 -6.04
C VAL A 330 3.95 -22.18 -5.56
N GLU A 331 2.96 -22.89 -6.08
CA GLU A 331 2.74 -24.30 -5.76
C GLU A 331 3.88 -25.20 -6.28
N SER A 332 4.33 -24.99 -7.52
CA SER A 332 5.45 -25.75 -8.10
C SER A 332 6.74 -25.53 -7.33
N ILE A 333 7.04 -24.29 -6.90
CA ILE A 333 8.20 -23.99 -6.05
C ILE A 333 8.09 -24.73 -4.71
N LYS A 334 6.93 -24.67 -4.05
CA LYS A 334 6.68 -25.41 -2.80
C LYS A 334 6.85 -26.92 -2.99
N ASN A 335 6.39 -27.47 -4.11
CA ASN A 335 6.48 -28.89 -4.43
C ASN A 335 7.92 -29.33 -4.73
N LEU A 336 8.75 -28.45 -5.31
CA LEU A 336 10.15 -28.76 -5.64
C LEU A 336 11.07 -28.79 -4.41
N GLN A 337 10.64 -28.25 -3.26
CA GLN A 337 11.41 -28.24 -2.00
C GLN A 337 12.86 -27.73 -2.17
N LEU A 338 13.03 -26.64 -2.90
CA LEU A 338 14.35 -26.04 -3.15
C LEU A 338 14.84 -25.28 -1.91
N ASN A 339 16.10 -25.48 -1.53
CA ASN A 339 16.69 -24.89 -0.31
C ASN A 339 17.37 -23.51 -0.53
N ASP A 340 17.41 -23.02 -1.77
CA ASP A 340 18.08 -21.76 -2.14
C ASP A 340 17.08 -20.72 -2.67
N ILE A 341 15.79 -21.06 -2.69
CA ILE A 341 14.72 -20.20 -3.18
C ILE A 341 13.63 -20.14 -2.11
N TYR A 342 13.41 -18.96 -1.56
CA TYR A 342 12.51 -18.73 -0.45
C TYR A 342 11.35 -17.85 -0.90
N LEU A 343 10.14 -18.19 -0.48
CA LEU A 343 8.96 -17.35 -0.65
C LEU A 343 8.87 -16.39 0.54
N LEU A 344 8.58 -15.12 0.26
CA LEU A 344 8.30 -14.12 1.28
C LEU A 344 6.94 -13.50 1.00
N ASN A 345 6.01 -13.56 1.96
CA ASN A 345 4.68 -12.98 1.83
C ASN A 345 4.45 -11.85 2.82
N ASP A 346 3.41 -11.03 2.60
CA ASP A 346 3.06 -9.94 3.52
C ASP A 346 2.69 -10.44 4.91
N SER A 347 2.12 -11.65 5.02
CA SER A 347 1.85 -12.31 6.31
C SER A 347 3.11 -12.55 7.13
N ASP A 348 4.23 -12.88 6.48
CA ASP A 348 5.50 -13.14 7.17
C ASP A 348 6.06 -11.82 7.75
N LEU A 349 5.94 -10.74 6.97
CA LEU A 349 6.31 -9.39 7.39
C LEU A 349 5.45 -8.90 8.57
N ILE A 350 4.12 -9.09 8.50
CA ILE A 350 3.18 -8.74 9.57
C ILE A 350 3.49 -9.54 10.84
N LYS A 351 3.68 -10.86 10.74
CA LYS A 351 4.00 -11.74 11.86
C LYS A 351 5.25 -11.30 12.63
N HIS A 352 6.26 -10.83 11.91
CA HIS A 352 7.52 -10.37 12.49
C HIS A 352 7.55 -8.86 12.79
N ARG A 353 6.43 -8.14 12.59
CA ARG A 353 6.34 -6.68 12.75
C ARG A 353 7.43 -5.94 11.96
N CYS A 354 7.75 -6.46 10.79
CA CYS A 354 8.80 -5.98 9.91
C CYS A 354 8.16 -5.36 8.67
N ASP A 355 8.67 -4.23 8.20
CA ASP A 355 8.40 -3.72 6.86
C ASP A 355 9.40 -4.32 5.86
N LEU A 356 9.00 -4.46 4.61
CA LEU A 356 9.88 -4.89 3.51
C LEU A 356 11.18 -4.06 3.44
N TYR A 357 11.14 -2.76 3.70
CA TYR A 357 12.34 -1.91 3.61
C TYR A 357 13.33 -2.16 4.75
N GLU A 358 12.91 -2.82 5.84
CA GLU A 358 13.79 -3.25 6.92
C GLU A 358 14.62 -4.49 6.56
N ILE A 359 14.27 -5.20 5.48
CA ILE A 359 15.01 -6.34 4.95
C ILE A 359 15.56 -6.10 3.55
N LEU A 360 15.06 -5.10 2.81
CA LEU A 360 15.49 -4.86 1.43
C LEU A 360 17.00 -4.57 1.32
N ASN A 361 17.59 -3.95 2.35
CA ASN A 361 19.04 -3.74 2.42
C ASN A 361 19.86 -5.01 2.76
N SER A 362 19.22 -6.17 2.90
CA SER A 362 19.92 -7.46 2.92
C SER A 362 20.30 -7.93 1.52
N ALA A 363 19.63 -7.43 0.48
CA ALA A 363 19.83 -7.84 -0.90
C ALA A 363 21.17 -7.34 -1.42
N ASP A 364 21.94 -8.23 -2.03
CA ASP A 364 23.14 -7.92 -2.79
C ASP A 364 22.78 -7.59 -4.25
N LEU A 365 21.64 -8.09 -4.73
CA LEU A 365 21.09 -7.85 -6.07
C LEU A 365 19.56 -7.81 -6.03
N LEU A 366 18.97 -6.83 -6.72
CA LEU A 366 17.53 -6.75 -6.96
C LEU A 366 17.21 -7.14 -8.41
N ILE A 367 16.27 -8.06 -8.61
CA ILE A 367 15.68 -8.38 -9.89
C ILE A 367 14.23 -7.91 -9.85
N THR A 368 13.84 -7.04 -10.77
CA THR A 368 12.47 -6.51 -10.87
C THR A 368 12.12 -6.25 -12.33
N ASP A 369 10.98 -5.62 -12.60
CA ASP A 369 10.52 -5.26 -13.93
C ASP A 369 10.04 -3.79 -13.94
N TYR A 370 8.74 -3.55 -13.84
CA TYR A 370 8.08 -2.25 -13.89
C TYR A 370 7.69 -1.74 -12.50
N SER A 371 8.40 -2.16 -11.46
CA SER A 371 8.12 -1.77 -10.08
C SER A 371 8.78 -0.44 -9.74
N SER A 372 8.17 0.36 -8.87
CA SER A 372 8.81 1.57 -8.35
C SER A 372 9.85 1.29 -7.26
N VAL A 373 9.94 0.05 -6.75
CA VAL A 373 10.87 -0.32 -5.66
C VAL A 373 12.33 -0.06 -6.01
N TYR A 374 12.72 -0.20 -7.29
CA TYR A 374 14.12 0.00 -7.68
C TYR A 374 14.54 1.45 -7.48
N PHE A 375 13.64 2.42 -7.63
CA PHE A 375 13.99 3.83 -7.41
C PHE A 375 14.51 4.04 -6.00
N ASP A 376 13.89 3.42 -5.00
CA ASP A 376 14.38 3.49 -3.63
C ASP A 376 15.64 2.64 -3.42
N TYR A 377 15.72 1.47 -4.04
CA TYR A 377 16.90 0.61 -3.99
C TYR A 377 18.17 1.26 -4.55
N LEU A 378 18.05 2.23 -5.47
CA LEU A 378 19.17 3.03 -5.97
C LEU A 378 19.93 3.77 -4.86
N LEU A 379 19.33 4.00 -3.70
CA LEU A 379 19.99 4.60 -2.54
C LEU A 379 21.09 3.71 -1.95
N LEU A 380 21.03 2.39 -2.18
CA LEU A 380 22.06 1.45 -1.75
C LEU A 380 23.24 1.36 -2.74
N ASN A 381 23.11 1.96 -3.92
CA ASN A 381 24.03 1.80 -5.06
C ASN A 381 24.39 0.32 -5.36
N ARG A 382 23.41 -0.57 -5.23
CA ARG A 382 23.59 -2.01 -5.51
C ARG A 382 23.04 -2.39 -6.89
N PRO A 383 23.55 -3.47 -7.50
CA PRO A 383 23.09 -3.93 -8.81
C PRO A 383 21.59 -4.19 -8.89
N ILE A 384 21.01 -3.91 -10.06
CA ILE A 384 19.60 -4.14 -10.40
C ILE A 384 19.52 -4.80 -11.78
N ILE A 385 18.71 -5.85 -11.92
CA ILE A 385 18.39 -6.48 -13.21
C ILE A 385 16.90 -6.28 -13.51
N PHE A 386 16.58 -5.97 -14.76
CA PHE A 386 15.23 -5.75 -15.24
C PHE A 386 14.72 -6.94 -16.08
N ALA A 387 13.89 -7.79 -15.49
CA ALA A 387 13.24 -8.93 -16.14
C ALA A 387 11.97 -8.50 -16.91
N SER A 388 12.14 -7.70 -17.96
CA SER A 388 11.06 -7.12 -18.77
C SER A 388 10.71 -7.98 -19.99
N THR A 389 10.03 -9.11 -19.73
CA THR A 389 9.63 -10.12 -20.74
C THR A 389 8.51 -9.66 -21.69
N ASP A 390 7.69 -8.70 -21.27
CA ASP A 390 6.46 -8.25 -21.96
C ASP A 390 6.41 -6.73 -22.17
N LEU A 391 7.57 -6.09 -22.39
CA LEU A 391 7.70 -4.63 -22.39
C LEU A 391 6.75 -3.91 -23.35
N GLU A 392 6.61 -4.41 -24.59
CA GLU A 392 5.74 -3.81 -25.60
C GLU A 392 4.27 -3.86 -25.18
N ASN A 393 3.79 -5.04 -24.75
CA ASN A 393 2.44 -5.22 -24.21
C ASN A 393 2.20 -4.35 -22.97
N TYR A 394 3.19 -4.22 -22.09
CA TYR A 394 3.09 -3.37 -20.91
C TYR A 394 2.98 -1.89 -21.28
N LYS A 395 3.78 -1.44 -22.25
CA LYS A 395 3.77 -0.07 -22.76
C LYS A 395 2.44 0.28 -23.42
N GLU A 396 1.87 -0.64 -24.21
CA GLU A 396 0.59 -0.45 -24.87
C GLU A 396 -0.55 -0.32 -23.85
N ASN A 397 -0.68 -1.31 -22.96
CA ASN A 397 -1.79 -1.43 -22.02
C ASN A 397 -1.69 -0.46 -20.83
N ARG A 398 -0.61 -0.57 -20.05
CA ARG A 398 -0.45 0.18 -18.80
C ARG A 398 0.16 1.55 -19.01
N GLY A 399 1.11 1.64 -19.93
CA GLY A 399 1.88 2.84 -20.24
C GLY A 399 2.88 3.25 -19.15
N PHE A 400 3.85 4.07 -19.56
CA PHE A 400 4.86 4.65 -18.68
C PHE A 400 4.69 6.17 -18.61
N LEU A 401 4.95 6.73 -17.43
CA LEU A 401 5.09 8.18 -17.26
C LEU A 401 6.50 8.64 -17.63
N LEU A 402 7.48 7.77 -17.45
CA LEU A 402 8.90 8.03 -17.70
C LEU A 402 9.36 7.27 -18.94
N GLU A 403 9.72 8.01 -19.98
CA GLU A 403 10.24 7.47 -21.24
C GLU A 403 11.58 8.13 -21.64
N PRO A 404 12.47 7.43 -22.38
CA PRO A 404 12.35 6.02 -22.78
C PRO A 404 12.67 5.04 -21.64
N TYR A 405 12.00 3.88 -21.59
CA TYR A 405 12.11 2.89 -20.51
C TYR A 405 13.57 2.49 -20.21
N ASP A 406 14.37 2.26 -21.25
CA ASP A 406 15.75 1.83 -21.11
C ASP A 406 16.64 2.82 -20.35
N PHE A 407 16.40 4.12 -20.53
CA PHE A 407 17.13 5.17 -19.81
C PHE A 407 16.78 5.16 -18.32
N TRP A 408 15.49 5.03 -18.00
CA TRP A 408 15.01 5.10 -16.61
C TRP A 408 15.27 3.83 -15.80
N THR A 409 15.64 2.73 -16.45
CA THR A 409 15.92 1.43 -15.81
C THR A 409 17.42 1.13 -15.85
N PRO A 410 18.21 1.56 -14.84
CA PRO A 410 19.67 1.56 -14.90
C PRO A 410 20.27 0.18 -14.56
N GLY A 411 20.05 -0.79 -15.43
CA GLY A 411 20.54 -2.16 -15.31
C GLY A 411 20.32 -2.94 -16.60
N PRO A 412 20.90 -4.14 -16.71
CA PRO A 412 20.66 -5.02 -17.84
C PRO A 412 19.20 -5.46 -17.90
N LYS A 413 18.70 -5.67 -19.12
CA LYS A 413 17.34 -6.17 -19.39
C LYS A 413 17.46 -7.63 -19.81
N CYS A 414 16.68 -8.49 -19.17
CA CYS A 414 16.69 -9.92 -19.43
C CYS A 414 15.30 -10.39 -19.82
N SER A 415 15.24 -11.26 -20.82
CA SER A 415 14.00 -11.83 -21.36
C SER A 415 13.90 -13.34 -21.16
N ASN A 416 15.00 -14.00 -20.76
CA ASN A 416 15.08 -15.45 -20.61
C ASN A 416 16.08 -15.87 -19.51
N GLU A 417 16.03 -17.15 -19.15
CA GLU A 417 16.86 -17.77 -18.09
C GLU A 417 18.36 -17.58 -18.31
N LYS A 418 18.86 -17.81 -19.54
CA LYS A 418 20.31 -17.73 -19.83
C LYS A 418 20.85 -16.32 -19.68
N GLU A 419 20.10 -15.33 -20.17
CA GLU A 419 20.42 -13.92 -19.94
C GLU A 419 20.39 -13.60 -18.45
N LEU A 420 19.38 -14.07 -17.72
CA LEU A 420 19.24 -13.80 -16.30
C LEU A 420 20.43 -14.36 -15.50
N GLU A 421 20.80 -15.64 -15.70
CA GLU A 421 21.95 -16.25 -15.02
C GLU A 421 23.27 -15.52 -15.32
N LYS A 422 23.49 -15.19 -16.60
CA LYS A 422 24.67 -14.43 -17.03
C LYS A 422 24.72 -13.06 -16.34
N GLU A 423 23.62 -12.32 -16.33
CA GLU A 423 23.60 -10.98 -15.77
C GLU A 423 23.58 -10.97 -14.24
N ILE A 424 23.07 -12.02 -13.58
CA ILE A 424 23.29 -12.25 -12.14
C ILE A 424 24.79 -12.42 -11.88
N TYR A 425 25.47 -13.27 -12.64
CA TYR A 425 26.90 -13.50 -12.48
C TYR A 425 27.71 -12.23 -12.67
N ASN A 426 27.47 -11.46 -13.74
CA ASN A 426 28.16 -10.20 -13.99
C ASN A 426 27.92 -9.19 -12.86
N SER A 427 26.65 -8.98 -12.50
CA SER A 427 26.24 -8.01 -11.48
C SER A 427 26.83 -8.30 -10.10
N LEU A 428 26.98 -9.58 -9.74
CA LEU A 428 27.51 -9.98 -8.43
C LEU A 428 29.04 -10.07 -8.38
N ASN A 429 29.74 -9.96 -9.52
CA ASN A 429 31.19 -10.09 -9.61
C ASN A 429 31.89 -8.83 -10.17
N ASP A 430 31.14 -7.85 -10.68
CA ASP A 430 31.64 -6.53 -11.09
C ASP A 430 30.79 -5.43 -10.42
N GLU A 431 31.37 -4.78 -9.40
CA GLU A 431 30.74 -3.72 -8.62
C GLU A 431 30.37 -2.49 -9.48
N HIS A 432 31.16 -2.21 -10.52
CA HIS A 432 30.98 -1.05 -11.39
C HIS A 432 29.98 -1.32 -12.53
N TYR A 433 29.50 -2.55 -12.69
CA TYR A 433 28.56 -2.92 -13.75
C TYR A 433 27.27 -2.11 -13.62
N TYR A 434 26.96 -1.26 -14.61
CA TYR A 434 25.83 -0.29 -14.61
C TYR A 434 25.85 0.76 -13.47
N GLU A 435 26.96 0.94 -12.75
CA GLU A 435 27.00 1.87 -11.61
C GLU A 435 26.74 3.31 -12.02
N ARG A 436 27.32 3.74 -13.16
CA ARG A 436 27.15 5.10 -13.66
C ARG A 436 25.69 5.42 -13.94
N GLU A 437 24.98 4.52 -14.60
CA GLU A 437 23.57 4.64 -14.92
C GLU A 437 22.73 4.71 -13.64
N ARG A 438 23.04 3.87 -12.64
CA ARG A 438 22.36 3.90 -11.34
C ARG A 438 22.52 5.25 -10.66
N ASN A 439 23.73 5.78 -10.65
CA ASN A 439 24.02 7.08 -10.03
C ASN A 439 23.28 8.23 -10.74
N ILE A 440 23.24 8.23 -12.08
CA ILE A 440 22.49 9.23 -12.86
C ILE A 440 21.00 9.24 -12.47
N ILE A 441 20.35 8.08 -12.47
CA ILE A 441 18.92 8.00 -12.12
C ILE A 441 18.69 8.32 -10.64
N SER A 442 19.61 7.89 -9.76
CA SER A 442 19.56 8.22 -8.33
C SER A 442 19.64 9.72 -8.08
N ASP A 443 20.52 10.45 -8.77
CA ASP A 443 20.66 11.91 -8.67
C ASP A 443 19.44 12.68 -9.21
N ILE A 444 18.80 12.17 -10.26
CA ILE A 444 17.58 12.78 -10.83
C ILE A 444 16.40 12.66 -9.85
N ILE A 445 16.30 11.52 -9.15
CA ILE A 445 15.14 11.16 -8.34
C ILE A 445 15.29 11.59 -6.88
N HIS A 446 16.45 11.41 -6.26
CA HIS A 446 16.65 11.63 -4.83
C HIS A 446 17.43 12.91 -4.57
N HIS A 447 16.75 13.89 -3.97
CA HIS A 447 17.43 15.08 -3.46
C HIS A 447 18.21 14.79 -2.17
N TYR A 448 17.66 13.95 -1.29
CA TYR A 448 18.32 13.48 -0.08
C TYR A 448 18.62 11.98 -0.16
N LYS A 449 19.82 11.59 0.26
CA LYS A 449 20.32 10.20 0.22
C LYS A 449 20.92 9.73 1.55
N ASP A 450 20.49 10.33 2.66
CA ASP A 450 21.18 10.26 3.96
C ASP A 450 20.44 9.47 5.06
N GLY A 451 19.29 8.88 4.72
CA GLY A 451 18.47 8.13 5.68
C GLY A 451 17.87 8.98 6.82
N ASN A 452 17.65 10.29 6.62
CA ASN A 452 17.03 11.18 7.62
C ASN A 452 15.69 11.77 7.17
N SER A 453 14.97 11.09 6.28
CA SER A 453 13.70 11.55 5.76
C SER A 453 12.64 11.69 6.87
N SER A 454 12.57 10.71 7.79
CA SER A 454 11.61 10.73 8.90
C SER A 454 11.80 11.93 9.81
N TYR A 455 13.05 12.34 10.06
CA TYR A 455 13.35 13.52 10.86
C TYR A 455 12.82 14.80 10.19
N ARG A 456 13.04 14.97 8.87
CA ARG A 456 12.53 16.12 8.11
C ARG A 456 11.02 16.16 8.06
N VAL A 457 10.38 15.00 7.86
CA VAL A 457 8.91 14.90 7.84
C VAL A 457 8.32 15.24 9.21
N TRP A 458 8.90 14.72 10.31
CA TRP A 458 8.46 15.11 11.66
C TRP A 458 8.63 16.62 11.92
N GLY A 459 9.70 17.25 11.41
CA GLY A 459 9.87 18.71 11.48
C GLY A 459 8.87 19.49 10.60
N ASN A 460 8.35 18.90 9.52
CA ASN A 460 7.25 19.49 8.76
C ASN A 460 5.92 19.35 9.50
N ILE A 461 5.65 18.16 10.04
CA ILE A 461 4.48 17.88 10.89
C ILE A 461 4.42 18.85 12.07
N ASP A 462 5.53 19.04 12.79
CA ASP A 462 5.57 19.94 13.96
C ASP A 462 5.18 21.38 13.60
N ARG A 463 5.72 21.91 12.50
CA ARG A 463 5.38 23.27 12.02
C ARG A 463 3.90 23.40 11.66
N LEU A 464 3.35 22.42 10.95
CA LEU A 464 1.93 22.43 10.59
C LEU A 464 1.02 22.36 11.81
N MET A 465 1.37 21.53 12.80
CA MET A 465 0.61 21.42 14.06
C MET A 465 0.61 22.73 14.86
N GLU A 466 1.68 23.52 14.77
CA GLU A 466 1.80 24.87 15.35
C GLU A 466 1.09 25.97 14.55
N GLY A 467 0.65 25.68 13.32
CA GLY A 467 0.03 26.65 12.42
C GLY A 467 1.02 27.52 11.64
N ASN A 468 2.27 27.05 11.47
CA ASN A 468 3.37 27.75 10.79
C ASN A 468 3.60 27.29 9.34
#